data_AF-A0A1C2BTP2-F1
#
_entry.id   AF-A0A1C2BTP2-F1
#
_cell.length_a   1.000
_cell.length_b   1.000
_cell.length_c   1.000
_cell.angle_alpha   90.00
_cell.angle_beta   90.00
_cell.angle_gamma   90.00
#
_symmetry.space_group_name_H-M   'P 1'
#
loop_
_entity.id
_entity.type
_entity.pdbx_description
1 polymer ?
#
loop_
_entity_poly.entity_id
_entity_poly.type
_entity_poly.pdbx_seq_one_letter_code
_entity_poly.pdbx_strand_id
1 'polypeptide(L)'
;MKWVVLAGVFMLTGCSVTTNQPATGQAVTASDTMEIIRNAAASAPAGVTGEYVLNIKAAGKQGPVVYLNTELDYRDQRNITVALHPNIIPLLIAQYGVTPEEFFIGKTIRVKGDAQRVRIDFINAQRQPSGKYYFQTHIRVADIAQIEAVKEGV
;
A
#
# COMPACT_ATOMS: atom_id res chain seq x y z
N MET A 1 -34.94 -35.64 -50.69
CA MET A 1 -33.75 -35.72 -49.82
C MET A 1 -32.58 -35.15 -50.61
N LYS A 2 -31.84 -34.10 -50.24
CA LYS A 2 -31.69 -33.31 -49.01
C LYS A 2 -31.32 -31.88 -49.47
N TRP A 3 -31.84 -30.87 -48.78
CA TRP A 3 -31.52 -29.46 -48.99
C TRP A 3 -30.22 -29.17 -48.25
N VAL A 4 -29.27 -28.47 -48.88
CA VAL A 4 -28.09 -27.93 -48.18
C VAL A 4 -28.26 -26.42 -48.09
N VAL A 5 -28.65 -25.97 -46.90
CA VAL A 5 -28.72 -24.55 -46.53
C VAL A 5 -27.31 -24.13 -46.13
N LEU A 6 -26.73 -23.18 -46.88
CA LEU A 6 -25.47 -22.54 -46.54
C LEU A 6 -25.78 -21.35 -45.59
N ALA A 7 -25.64 -21.57 -44.29
CA ALA A 7 -25.80 -20.52 -43.29
C ALA A 7 -24.50 -19.71 -43.20
N GLY A 8 -24.55 -18.45 -43.65
CA GLY A 8 -23.46 -17.48 -43.50
C GLY A 8 -23.31 -17.06 -42.03
N VAL A 9 -22.12 -17.28 -41.48
CA VAL A 9 -21.74 -16.84 -40.13
C VAL A 9 -21.35 -15.37 -40.19
N PHE A 10 -22.18 -14.51 -39.61
CA PHE A 10 -21.83 -13.12 -39.31
C PHE A 10 -20.84 -13.09 -38.13
N MET A 11 -19.59 -12.71 -38.38
CA MET A 11 -18.66 -12.35 -37.29
C MET A 11 -18.90 -10.90 -36.90
N LEU A 12 -19.53 -10.69 -35.75
CA LEU A 12 -19.60 -9.40 -35.08
C LEU A 12 -18.31 -9.18 -34.29
N THR A 13 -17.39 -8.38 -34.83
CA THR A 13 -16.24 -7.86 -34.09
C THR A 13 -16.71 -6.70 -33.21
N GLY A 14 -16.98 -6.97 -31.93
CA GLY A 14 -17.21 -5.92 -30.93
C GLY A 14 -15.88 -5.38 -30.43
N CYS A 15 -15.49 -4.17 -30.85
CA CYS A 15 -14.46 -3.42 -30.16
C CYS A 15 -15.05 -2.87 -28.85
N SER A 16 -14.78 -3.51 -27.72
CA SER A 16 -15.01 -2.89 -26.42
C SER A 16 -13.91 -1.85 -26.19
N VAL A 17 -14.19 -0.60 -26.57
CA VAL A 17 -13.36 0.55 -26.18
C VAL A 17 -13.68 0.81 -24.71
N THR A 18 -12.84 0.33 -23.79
CA THR A 18 -12.95 0.70 -22.38
C THR A 18 -12.46 2.13 -22.24
N THR A 19 -13.36 3.09 -22.43
CA THR A 19 -13.15 4.47 -22.02
C THR A 19 -12.92 4.48 -20.51
N ASN A 20 -11.68 4.73 -20.09
CA ASN A 20 -11.36 5.11 -18.72
C ASN A 20 -12.04 6.44 -18.43
N GLN A 21 -13.31 6.36 -18.04
CA GLN A 21 -14.05 7.50 -17.53
C GLN A 21 -13.46 7.84 -16.17
N PRO A 22 -13.05 9.10 -15.92
CA PRO A 22 -12.69 9.53 -14.58
C PRO A 22 -13.94 9.36 -13.73
N ALA A 23 -13.97 8.36 -12.86
CA ALA A 23 -15.07 8.11 -11.96
C ALA A 23 -15.14 9.29 -10.98
N THR A 24 -16.03 10.24 -11.26
CA THR A 24 -16.53 11.18 -10.26
C THR A 24 -17.15 10.38 -9.12
N GLY A 25 -16.50 10.38 -7.95
CA GLY A 25 -17.13 10.08 -6.67
C GLY A 25 -17.24 8.60 -6.25
N GLN A 26 -16.47 7.66 -6.80
CA GLN A 26 -16.41 6.32 -6.21
C GLN A 26 -15.61 6.35 -4.91
N ALA A 27 -16.27 6.05 -3.79
CA ALA A 27 -15.62 5.87 -2.50
C ALA A 27 -14.51 4.83 -2.63
N VAL A 28 -13.27 5.24 -2.37
CA VAL A 28 -12.12 4.34 -2.48
C VAL A 28 -12.18 3.37 -1.30
N THR A 29 -12.29 2.09 -1.60
CA THR A 29 -12.34 1.03 -0.58
C THR A 29 -10.92 0.68 -0.14
N ALA A 30 -10.69 0.57 1.17
CA ALA A 30 -9.42 0.14 1.73
C ALA A 30 -9.09 -1.31 1.32
N SER A 31 -7.81 -1.59 1.08
CA SER A 31 -7.31 -2.93 0.81
C SER A 31 -7.41 -3.82 2.05
N ASP A 32 -7.59 -5.13 1.86
CA ASP A 32 -7.54 -6.11 2.95
C ASP A 32 -6.10 -6.23 3.47
N THR A 33 -5.84 -5.66 4.65
CA THR A 33 -4.51 -5.67 5.27
C THR A 33 -4.03 -7.08 5.60
N MET A 34 -4.93 -7.99 5.97
CA MET A 34 -4.58 -9.38 6.29
C MET A 34 -4.18 -10.15 5.04
N GLU A 35 -4.81 -9.86 3.89
CA GLU A 35 -4.38 -10.42 2.62
C GLU A 35 -2.98 -9.94 2.21
N ILE A 36 -2.71 -8.65 2.32
CA ILE A 36 -1.39 -8.08 2.02
C ILE A 36 -0.31 -8.75 2.89
N ILE A 37 -0.54 -8.86 4.20
CA ILE A 37 0.38 -9.49 5.15
C ILE A 37 0.62 -10.96 4.82
N ARG A 38 -0.45 -11.70 4.48
CA ARG A 38 -0.35 -13.13 4.11
C ARG A 38 0.48 -13.31 2.84
N ASN A 39 0.24 -12.49 1.82
CA ASN A 39 0.95 -12.57 0.55
C ASN A 39 2.42 -12.16 0.70
N ALA A 40 2.72 -11.13 1.49
CA ALA A 40 4.08 -10.72 1.83
C ALA A 40 4.83 -11.82 2.61
N ALA A 41 4.14 -12.52 3.51
CA ALA A 41 4.72 -13.64 4.26
C ALA A 41 5.01 -14.85 3.36
N ALA A 42 4.10 -15.18 2.45
CA ALA A 42 4.27 -16.28 1.50
C ALA A 42 5.39 -16.02 0.49
N SER A 43 5.66 -14.75 0.18
CA SER A 43 6.68 -14.34 -0.82
C SER A 43 8.06 -14.07 -0.21
N ALA A 44 8.21 -14.16 1.11
CA ALA A 44 9.46 -13.82 1.78
C ALA A 44 10.64 -14.69 1.28
N PRO A 45 11.84 -14.10 1.03
CA PRO A 45 12.25 -12.74 1.39
C PRO A 45 11.87 -11.67 0.36
N ALA A 46 11.29 -12.03 -0.79
CA ALA A 46 10.80 -11.05 -1.76
C ALA A 46 9.57 -10.29 -1.20
N GLY A 47 9.30 -9.12 -1.80
CA GLY A 47 8.06 -8.39 -1.57
C GLY A 47 7.02 -8.72 -2.62
N VAL A 48 5.78 -8.34 -2.35
CA VAL A 48 4.69 -8.37 -3.33
C VAL A 48 4.52 -6.94 -3.85
N THR A 49 4.73 -6.72 -5.14
CA THR A 49 4.48 -5.42 -5.77
C THR A 49 2.99 -5.17 -5.89
N GLY A 50 2.55 -3.98 -5.53
CA GLY A 50 1.17 -3.60 -5.68
C GLY A 50 0.89 -2.13 -5.43
N GLU A 51 -0.38 -1.81 -5.55
CA GLU A 51 -0.96 -0.56 -5.10
C GLU A 51 -1.96 -0.89 -3.99
N TYR A 52 -1.77 -0.25 -2.83
CA TYR A 52 -2.51 -0.54 -1.62
C TYR A 52 -3.21 0.71 -1.12
N VAL A 53 -4.47 0.57 -0.71
CA VAL A 53 -5.23 1.62 -0.06
C VAL A 53 -5.28 1.31 1.44
N LEU A 54 -4.65 2.16 2.25
CA LEU A 54 -4.41 1.88 3.66
C LEU A 54 -4.95 3.00 4.55
N ASN A 55 -5.60 2.63 5.64
CA ASN A 55 -6.06 3.57 6.66
C ASN A 55 -4.97 3.75 7.70
N ILE A 56 -4.46 4.97 7.87
CA ILE A 56 -3.37 5.26 8.80
C ILE A 56 -3.94 5.63 10.17
N LYS A 57 -3.53 4.89 11.20
CA LYS A 57 -3.96 5.12 12.60
C LYS A 57 -2.88 5.79 13.45
N ALA A 58 -1.62 5.55 13.15
CA ALA A 58 -0.50 6.11 13.92
C ALA A 58 0.68 6.44 13.01
N ALA A 59 1.51 7.38 13.46
CA ALA A 59 2.78 7.69 12.85
C ALA A 59 3.90 7.76 13.90
N GLY A 60 5.12 7.49 13.48
CA GLY A 60 6.29 7.59 14.34
C GLY A 60 7.57 7.82 13.53
N LYS A 61 8.63 8.23 14.21
CA LYS A 61 9.91 8.54 13.58
C LYS A 61 11.05 7.78 14.25
N GLN A 62 11.97 7.24 13.44
CA GLN A 62 13.22 6.68 13.92
C GLN A 62 14.37 7.24 13.09
N GLY A 63 15.16 8.13 13.69
CA GLY A 63 16.17 8.89 12.96
C GLY A 63 15.49 9.77 11.89
N PRO A 64 15.93 9.73 10.62
CA PRO A 64 15.37 10.54 9.55
C PRO A 64 14.15 9.88 8.86
N VAL A 65 13.81 8.64 9.20
CA VAL A 65 12.74 7.85 8.56
C VAL A 65 11.43 8.05 9.33
N VAL A 66 10.35 8.34 8.60
CA VAL A 66 8.99 8.40 9.13
C VAL A 66 8.24 7.12 8.78
N TYR A 67 7.47 6.60 9.73
CA TYR A 67 6.69 5.38 9.60
C TYR A 67 5.21 5.69 9.82
N LEU A 68 4.38 5.35 8.86
CA LEU A 68 2.92 5.39 8.97
C LEU A 68 2.41 3.97 9.22
N ASN A 69 1.46 3.79 10.13
CA ASN A 69 1.02 2.48 10.60
C ASN A 69 -0.50 2.34 10.49
N THR A 70 -0.94 1.16 10.04
CA THR A 70 -2.37 0.81 9.97
C THR A 70 -2.96 0.42 11.32
N GLU A 71 -2.11 0.19 12.32
CA GLU A 71 -2.49 -0.05 13.71
C GLU A 71 -1.86 0.98 14.67
N LEU A 72 -2.49 1.16 15.83
CA LEU A 72 -1.98 2.05 16.88
C LEU A 72 -0.66 1.54 17.48
N ASP A 73 -0.55 0.22 17.65
CA ASP A 73 0.70 -0.44 18.02
C ASP A 73 1.40 -0.97 16.76
N TYR A 74 2.58 -0.43 16.46
CA TYR A 74 3.37 -0.86 15.30
C TYR A 74 3.87 -2.31 15.41
N ARG A 75 3.79 -2.92 16.60
CA ARG A 75 4.17 -4.32 16.85
C ARG A 75 2.99 -5.28 16.68
N ASP A 76 1.77 -4.79 16.50
CA ASP A 76 0.62 -5.63 16.19
C ASP A 76 0.91 -6.40 14.90
N GLN A 77 0.66 -7.71 14.90
CA GLN A 77 0.90 -8.58 13.74
C GLN A 77 0.03 -8.22 12.51
N ARG A 78 -1.04 -7.45 12.72
CA ARG A 78 -1.95 -6.93 11.71
C ARG A 78 -1.50 -5.57 11.17
N ASN A 79 -0.42 -5.01 11.69
CA ASN A 79 0.11 -3.73 11.25
C ASN A 79 0.87 -3.85 9.92
N ILE A 80 0.55 -2.94 9.01
CA ILE A 80 1.39 -2.63 7.85
C ILE A 80 2.04 -1.28 8.13
N THR A 81 3.37 -1.24 7.98
CA THR A 81 4.16 -0.03 8.12
C THR A 81 4.54 0.51 6.75
N VAL A 82 4.14 1.74 6.45
CA VAL A 82 4.67 2.48 5.30
C VAL A 82 5.88 3.28 5.75
N ALA A 83 7.06 2.90 5.28
CA ALA A 83 8.33 3.53 5.62
C ALA A 83 8.70 4.59 4.58
N LEU A 84 8.59 5.86 4.97
CA LEU A 84 8.89 7.02 4.14
C LEU A 84 10.38 7.34 4.19
N HIS A 85 11.04 7.26 3.04
CA HIS A 85 12.45 7.57 2.93
C HIS A 85 12.69 9.07 3.21
N PRO A 86 13.83 9.47 3.81
CA PRO A 86 14.08 10.86 4.21
C PRO A 86 14.01 11.88 3.06
N ASN A 87 14.30 11.47 1.82
CA ASN A 87 14.29 12.35 0.64
C ASN A 87 12.89 12.86 0.28
N ILE A 88 11.81 12.13 0.58
CA ILE A 88 10.45 12.53 0.24
C ILE A 88 9.78 13.37 1.34
N ILE A 89 10.31 13.37 2.55
CA ILE A 89 9.71 14.10 3.68
C ILE A 89 9.58 15.61 3.39
N PRO A 90 10.61 16.33 2.89
CA PRO A 90 10.47 17.75 2.56
C PRO A 90 9.47 17.99 1.42
N LEU A 91 9.38 17.06 0.47
CA LEU A 91 8.45 17.16 -0.66
C LEU A 91 7.00 17.02 -0.19
N LEU A 92 6.74 16.07 0.73
CA LEU A 92 5.43 15.90 1.36
C LEU A 92 5.04 17.10 2.22
N ILE A 93 5.99 17.70 2.95
CA ILE A 93 5.75 18.93 3.70
C ILE A 93 5.40 20.08 2.75
N ALA A 94 6.12 20.21 1.63
CA ALA A 94 5.81 21.23 0.63
C ALA A 94 4.42 21.01 -0.01
N GLN A 95 4.00 19.75 -0.21
CA GLN A 95 2.71 19.41 -0.80
C GLN A 95 1.53 19.59 0.17
N TYR A 96 1.70 19.22 1.44
CA TYR A 96 0.61 19.16 2.41
C TYR A 96 0.67 20.23 3.51
N GLY A 97 1.73 21.02 3.57
CA GLY A 97 1.91 22.16 4.48
C GLY A 97 2.30 21.81 5.91
N VAL A 98 2.27 20.53 6.30
CA VAL A 98 2.63 20.03 7.64
C VAL A 98 3.46 18.75 7.54
N THR A 99 3.93 18.23 8.67
CA THR A 99 4.73 16.99 8.70
C THR A 99 3.88 15.78 8.27
N PRO A 100 4.49 14.72 7.67
CA PRO A 100 3.76 13.50 7.35
C PRO A 100 3.13 12.84 8.57
N GLU A 101 3.78 12.93 9.74
CA GLU A 101 3.23 12.44 11.00
C GLU A 101 1.93 13.14 11.39
N GLU A 102 1.82 14.45 11.17
CA GLU A 102 0.60 15.21 11.43
C GLU A 102 -0.45 15.02 10.35
N PHE A 103 -0.03 15.03 9.08
CA PHE A 103 -0.95 14.99 7.96
C PHE A 103 -1.65 13.64 7.82
N PHE A 104 -0.92 12.52 7.85
CA PHE A 104 -1.50 11.24 7.44
C PHE A 104 -2.29 10.51 8.52
N ILE A 105 -2.16 10.87 9.80
CA ILE A 105 -2.95 10.23 10.86
C ILE A 105 -4.44 10.45 10.61
N GLY A 106 -5.22 9.35 10.65
CA GLY A 106 -6.66 9.36 10.40
C GLY A 106 -7.03 9.49 8.93
N LYS A 107 -6.06 9.45 8.00
CA LYS A 107 -6.32 9.50 6.56
C LYS A 107 -6.22 8.12 5.92
N THR A 108 -7.01 7.96 4.86
CA THR A 108 -6.84 6.89 3.89
C THR A 108 -5.79 7.32 2.85
N ILE A 109 -4.79 6.49 2.63
CA ILE A 109 -3.73 6.73 1.64
C ILE A 109 -3.74 5.66 0.55
N ARG A 110 -3.30 6.04 -0.65
CA ARG A 110 -2.90 5.10 -1.70
C ARG A 110 -1.38 5.06 -1.74
N VAL A 111 -0.82 3.86 -1.70
CA VAL A 111 0.63 3.64 -1.74
C VAL A 111 1.00 2.61 -2.80
N LYS A 112 1.99 2.91 -3.64
CA LYS A 112 2.58 2.01 -4.63
C LYS A 112 3.94 1.52 -4.14
N GLY A 113 4.15 0.22 -4.12
CA GLY A 113 5.44 -0.35 -3.73
C GLY A 113 5.35 -1.83 -3.42
N ASP A 114 6.40 -2.34 -2.78
CA ASP A 114 6.49 -3.74 -2.41
C ASP A 114 6.12 -3.94 -0.94
N ALA A 115 5.06 -4.70 -0.68
CA ALA A 115 4.75 -5.19 0.65
C ALA A 115 5.70 -6.35 0.99
N GLN A 116 6.62 -6.14 1.92
CA GLN A 116 7.69 -7.08 2.25
C GLN A 116 7.64 -7.49 3.73
N ARG A 117 7.80 -8.79 4.01
CA ARG A 117 8.02 -9.27 5.38
C ARG A 117 9.44 -8.90 5.84
N VAL A 118 9.53 -8.14 6.92
CA VAL A 118 10.79 -7.68 7.51
C VAL A 118 10.96 -8.31 8.90
N ARG A 119 12.13 -8.90 9.15
CA ARG A 119 12.52 -9.36 10.48
C ARG A 119 13.06 -8.18 11.28
N ILE A 120 12.56 -8.03 12.50
CA ILE A 120 13.02 -7.03 13.46
C ILE A 120 13.57 -7.75 14.69
N ASP A 121 14.87 -7.61 14.93
CA ASP A 121 15.52 -8.16 16.11
C ASP A 121 15.32 -7.24 17.32
N PHE A 122 14.98 -7.83 18.48
CA PHE A 122 14.96 -7.10 19.73
C PHE A 122 16.39 -6.85 20.20
N ILE A 123 16.70 -5.60 20.52
CA ILE A 123 17.98 -5.20 21.10
C ILE A 123 17.86 -5.00 22.62
N ASN A 124 18.91 -5.32 23.36
CA ASN A 124 19.00 -5.05 24.80
C ASN A 124 19.39 -3.58 25.08
N ALA A 125 19.49 -3.22 26.36
CA ALA A 125 19.88 -1.88 26.79
C ALA A 125 21.29 -1.48 26.31
N GLN A 126 22.16 -2.44 26.06
CA GLN A 126 23.51 -2.26 25.51
C GLN A 126 23.54 -2.25 23.96
N ARG A 127 22.37 -2.17 23.31
CA ARG A 127 22.19 -2.19 21.84
C ARG A 127 22.68 -3.46 21.14
N GLN A 128 22.77 -4.57 21.87
CA GLN A 128 23.15 -5.88 21.33
C GLN A 128 21.89 -6.71 21.02
N PRO A 129 21.91 -7.59 19.99
CA PRO A 129 20.81 -8.50 19.72
C PRO A 129 20.52 -9.38 20.94
N SER A 130 19.25 -9.41 21.35
CA SER A 130 18.80 -10.26 22.46
C SER A 130 18.54 -11.72 22.06
N GLY A 131 18.65 -12.05 20.77
CA GLY A 131 18.26 -13.34 20.20
C GLY A 131 16.76 -13.51 19.94
N LYS A 132 15.92 -12.61 20.47
CA LYS A 132 14.49 -12.56 20.16
C LYS A 132 14.24 -11.70 18.92
N TYR A 133 13.22 -12.04 18.14
CA TYR A 133 12.81 -11.27 16.98
C TYR A 133 11.29 -11.33 16.79
N TYR A 134 10.78 -10.43 15.95
CA TYR A 134 9.42 -10.44 15.45
C TYR A 134 9.43 -10.04 13.97
N PHE A 135 8.27 -10.14 13.32
CA PHE A 135 8.12 -9.75 11.93
C PHE A 135 7.15 -8.58 11.80
N GLN A 136 7.41 -7.73 10.82
CA GLN A 136 6.53 -6.68 10.36
C GLN A 136 6.33 -6.80 8.85
N THR A 137 5.28 -6.18 8.33
CA THR A 137 5.11 -5.99 6.89
C THR A 137 5.41 -4.53 6.57
N HIS A 138 6.43 -4.26 5.76
CA HIS A 138 6.83 -2.92 5.36
C HIS A 138 6.53 -2.68 3.89
N ILE A 139 6.09 -1.46 3.58
CA ILE A 139 6.07 -0.90 2.23
C ILE A 139 7.01 0.30 2.24
N ARG A 140 8.10 0.25 1.46
CA ARG A 140 9.06 1.35 1.38
C ARG A 140 8.65 2.34 0.29
N VAL A 141 8.68 3.62 0.62
CA VAL A 141 8.31 4.72 -0.29
C VAL A 141 9.51 5.66 -0.40
N ALA A 142 10.06 5.79 -1.61
CA ALA A 142 11.26 6.58 -1.88
C ALA A 142 11.04 7.66 -2.96
N ASP A 143 9.89 7.65 -3.62
CA ASP A 143 9.42 8.65 -4.57
C ASP A 143 8.05 9.18 -4.11
N ILE A 144 7.83 10.49 -4.25
CA ILE A 144 6.57 11.12 -3.85
C ILE A 144 5.38 10.63 -4.68
N ALA A 145 5.59 10.22 -5.94
CA ALA A 145 4.54 9.69 -6.81
C ALA A 145 4.01 8.32 -6.34
N GLN A 146 4.69 7.68 -5.38
CA GLN A 146 4.26 6.43 -4.79
C GLN A 146 3.21 6.60 -3.69
N ILE A 147 2.95 7.80 -3.18
CA ILE A 147 2.05 8.01 -2.05
C ILE A 147 1.15 9.23 -2.25
N GLU A 148 -0.13 9.07 -1.96
CA GLU A 148 -1.08 10.18 -1.92
C GLU A 148 -2.16 9.94 -0.86
N ALA A 149 -2.67 11.01 -0.25
CA ALA A 149 -3.92 10.94 0.50
C ALA A 149 -5.10 10.84 -0.47
N VAL A 150 -5.98 9.89 -0.21
CA VAL A 150 -7.19 9.69 -0.98
C VAL A 150 -8.30 10.59 -0.43
N LYS A 151 -9.09 11.22 -1.30
CA LYS A 151 -10.30 11.92 -0.87
C LYS A 151 -11.34 10.89 -0.46
N GLU A 152 -11.73 10.90 0.81
CA GLU A 152 -12.93 10.19 1.24
C GLU A 152 -14.14 10.86 0.58
N GLY A 153 -14.98 10.06 -0.07
CA GLY A 153 -16.22 10.56 -0.65
C GLY A 153 -17.11 11.08 0.48
N VAL A 154 -17.48 12.36 0.39
CA VAL A 154 -18.51 12.98 1.25
C VAL A 154 -19.87 12.43 0.87
#